data_AF-A0A397IRP1-F1
#
_entry.id   AF-A0A397IRP1-F1
#
_cell.length_a   1.000
_cell.length_b   1.000
_cell.length_c   1.000
_cell.angle_alpha   90.00
_cell.angle_beta   90.00
_cell.angle_gamma   90.00
#
_symmetry.space_group_name_H-M   'P 1'
#
loop_
_entity.id
_entity.type
_entity.pdbx_description
1 polymer ?
#
loop_
_entity_poly.entity_id
_entity_poly.type
_entity_poly.pdbx_seq_one_letter_code
_entity_poly.pdbx_strand_id
1 'polypeptide(L)'
;MKLYYKNNTGKNVSIENVRNFFWSVPNINIYATTVPDRMHHLDLGLFQHQLNFTKILINKQCRKSFIDKMNNCVKLIPCYKDLKSFLNGFLHLTLLTASEYQSLMKIMIFIVDELYEDSGSPNFIKNNKITEVYLKWNKMYLLSRKENYEESDVTLLQESINEWAKFFIELFKEHSKSELQFPKLHS
;
A
#
# COMPACT_ATOMS: atom_id res chain seq x y z
N MET A 1 28.36 6.06 -16.27
CA MET A 1 27.63 7.27 -16.70
C MET A 1 28.48 8.51 -17.05
N LYS A 2 29.80 8.57 -16.79
CA LYS A 2 30.63 9.76 -17.17
C LYS A 2 30.75 10.02 -18.69
N LEU A 3 30.44 9.04 -19.55
CA LEU A 3 30.54 9.18 -21.00
C LEU A 3 29.27 9.71 -21.69
N TYR A 4 28.12 9.74 -21.01
CA TYR A 4 26.84 10.17 -21.63
C TYR A 4 26.58 11.68 -21.57
N TYR A 5 27.33 12.42 -20.76
CA TYR A 5 27.09 13.87 -20.54
C TYR A 5 27.86 14.80 -21.47
N LYS A 6 28.68 14.28 -22.40
CA LYS A 6 29.48 15.12 -23.31
C LYS A 6 28.65 15.79 -24.42
N ASN A 7 27.42 15.35 -24.67
CA ASN A 7 26.68 15.67 -25.89
C ASN A 7 25.39 16.50 -25.70
N ASN A 8 25.18 17.19 -24.56
CA ASN A 8 24.04 18.10 -24.37
C ASN A 8 22.64 17.48 -24.64
N THR A 9 22.50 16.15 -24.50
CA THR A 9 21.24 15.41 -24.75
C THR A 9 20.22 15.52 -23.62
N GLY A 10 20.54 16.22 -22.53
CA GLY A 10 19.64 16.42 -21.38
C GLY A 10 18.34 17.16 -21.71
N LYS A 11 18.27 17.83 -22.87
CA LYS A 11 17.04 18.47 -23.38
C LYS A 11 15.90 17.50 -23.70
N ASN A 12 16.20 16.23 -23.98
CA ASN A 12 15.17 15.26 -24.41
C ASN A 12 14.54 14.47 -23.25
N VAL A 13 15.03 14.64 -22.02
CA VAL A 13 14.65 13.79 -20.88
C VAL A 13 14.11 14.60 -19.68
N SER A 14 14.17 15.93 -19.73
CA SER A 14 13.67 16.81 -18.67
C SER A 14 12.42 17.55 -19.11
N ILE A 15 11.38 17.55 -18.27
CA ILE A 15 10.10 18.25 -18.52
C ILE A 15 10.29 19.78 -18.49
N GLU A 16 11.29 20.28 -17.77
CA GLU A 16 11.65 21.71 -17.78
C GLU A 16 13.14 21.95 -18.04
N ASN A 17 13.45 23.07 -18.69
CA ASN A 17 14.80 23.47 -19.08
C ASN A 17 15.57 24.14 -17.92
N VAL A 18 15.45 23.59 -16.71
CA VAL A 18 16.13 24.09 -15.52
C VAL A 18 17.31 23.18 -15.20
N ARG A 19 18.50 23.78 -15.01
CA ARG A 19 19.71 23.06 -14.61
C ARG A 19 19.49 22.47 -13.22
N ASN A 20 19.25 21.16 -13.15
CA ASN A 20 19.01 20.48 -11.88
C ASN A 20 20.29 20.47 -11.02
N PHE A 21 20.25 21.26 -9.94
CA PHE A 21 21.36 21.51 -9.01
C PHE A 21 21.80 20.25 -8.24
N PHE A 22 20.90 19.28 -8.06
CA PHE A 22 21.20 18.06 -7.30
C PHE A 22 22.28 17.20 -7.94
N TRP A 23 22.47 17.29 -9.26
CA TRP A 23 23.53 16.57 -9.98
C TRP A 23 24.94 17.10 -9.72
N SER A 24 25.07 18.33 -9.21
CA SER A 24 26.38 18.93 -8.90
C SER A 24 26.85 18.67 -7.47
N VAL A 25 26.04 18.03 -6.62
CA VAL A 25 26.41 17.78 -5.23
C VAL A 25 26.98 16.36 -5.09
N PRO A 26 28.27 16.20 -4.74
CA PRO A 26 28.85 14.89 -4.44
C PRO A 26 28.13 14.26 -3.24
N ASN A 27 27.82 12.97 -3.31
CA ASN A 27 27.16 12.18 -2.25
C ASN A 27 25.67 12.48 -1.98
N ILE A 28 24.96 13.24 -2.82
CA ILE A 28 23.48 13.24 -2.79
C ILE A 28 22.98 12.05 -3.62
N ASN A 29 22.44 11.04 -2.93
CA ASN A 29 21.60 10.04 -3.58
C ASN A 29 20.21 10.66 -3.79
N ILE A 30 19.94 11.17 -4.99
CA ILE A 30 18.63 11.73 -5.39
C ILE A 30 17.47 10.74 -5.22
N TYR A 31 17.74 9.42 -5.24
CA TYR A 31 16.74 8.41 -4.90
C TYR A 31 16.43 8.45 -3.40
N ALA A 32 17.43 8.66 -2.53
CA ALA A 32 17.21 8.83 -1.09
C ALA A 32 16.39 10.09 -0.73
N THR A 33 16.39 11.13 -1.58
CA THR A 33 15.55 12.32 -1.35
C THR A 33 14.10 12.15 -1.84
N THR A 34 13.83 11.19 -2.73
CA THR A 34 12.50 10.97 -3.34
C THR A 34 11.79 9.72 -2.79
N VAL A 35 12.53 8.75 -2.25
CA VAL A 35 11.99 7.54 -1.62
C VAL A 35 11.20 7.80 -0.33
N PRO A 36 11.60 8.72 0.58
CA PRO A 36 10.82 9.04 1.79
C PRO A 36 9.39 9.52 1.47
N ASP A 37 9.24 10.28 0.40
CA ASP A 37 7.94 10.78 -0.06
C ASP A 37 7.05 9.63 -0.59
N ARG A 38 7.62 8.68 -1.32
CA ARG A 38 6.88 7.48 -1.77
C ARG A 38 6.38 6.65 -0.59
N MET A 39 7.18 6.50 0.46
CA MET A 39 6.78 5.80 1.69
C MET A 39 5.63 6.53 2.39
N HIS A 40 5.68 7.85 2.51
CA HIS A 40 4.58 8.64 3.07
C HIS A 40 3.29 8.54 2.23
N HIS A 41 3.41 8.53 0.90
CA HIS A 41 2.28 8.40 -0.02
C HIS A 41 1.64 7.01 0.03
N LEU A 42 2.45 5.95 0.10
CA LEU A 42 1.98 4.58 0.29
C LEU A 42 1.29 4.46 1.67
N ASP A 43 1.98 4.82 2.74
CA ASP A 43 1.57 4.45 4.09
C ASP A 43 0.23 5.03 4.54
N LEU A 44 -0.08 6.28 4.17
CA LEU A 44 -1.23 6.99 4.75
C LEU A 44 -2.44 7.07 3.82
N GLY A 45 -2.23 7.22 2.51
CA GLY A 45 -3.35 7.41 1.59
C GLY A 45 -3.96 6.10 1.13
N LEU A 46 -3.15 5.26 0.50
CA LEU A 46 -3.63 4.09 -0.23
C LEU A 46 -4.03 2.96 0.70
N PHE A 47 -3.27 2.72 1.77
CA PHE A 47 -3.64 1.70 2.76
C PHE A 47 -4.96 2.02 3.46
N GLN A 48 -5.23 3.29 3.77
CA GLN A 48 -6.51 3.71 4.35
C GLN A 48 -7.67 3.40 3.40
N HIS A 49 -7.50 3.66 2.10
CA HIS A 49 -8.50 3.27 1.11
C HIS A 49 -8.69 1.75 1.08
N GLN A 50 -7.61 0.96 1.11
CA GLN A 50 -7.69 -0.50 1.18
C GLN A 50 -8.48 -1.02 2.38
N LEU A 51 -8.22 -0.48 3.58
CA LEU A 51 -8.99 -0.82 4.78
C LEU A 51 -10.47 -0.47 4.61
N ASN A 52 -10.78 0.73 4.11
CA ASN A 52 -12.15 1.18 3.91
C ASN A 52 -12.91 0.33 2.89
N PHE A 53 -12.29 0.02 1.75
CA PHE A 53 -12.91 -0.83 0.73
C PHE A 53 -13.07 -2.27 1.20
N THR A 54 -12.10 -2.81 1.94
CA THR A 54 -12.24 -4.12 2.59
C THR A 54 -13.46 -4.12 3.51
N LYS A 55 -13.61 -3.11 4.37
CA LYS A 55 -14.77 -2.97 5.26
C LYS A 55 -16.10 -2.89 4.49
N ILE A 56 -16.16 -2.13 3.41
CA ILE A 56 -17.34 -2.01 2.54
C ILE A 56 -17.67 -3.38 1.93
N LEU A 57 -16.67 -4.06 1.39
CA LEU A 57 -16.81 -5.37 0.78
C LEU A 57 -17.32 -6.42 1.77
N ILE A 58 -16.68 -6.57 2.92
CA ILE A 58 -17.08 -7.53 3.95
C ILE A 58 -18.52 -7.26 4.41
N ASN A 59 -18.89 -6.00 4.64
CA ASN A 59 -20.26 -5.66 5.02
C ASN A 59 -21.28 -6.04 3.94
N LYS A 60 -20.95 -5.85 2.66
CA LYS A 60 -21.84 -6.15 1.53
C LYS A 60 -22.03 -7.66 1.34
N GLN A 61 -20.98 -8.46 1.47
CA GLN A 61 -21.02 -9.89 1.14
C GLN A 61 -21.26 -10.81 2.36
N CYS A 62 -20.66 -10.49 3.50
CA CYS A 62 -20.62 -11.36 4.69
C CYS A 62 -21.49 -10.85 5.85
N ARG A 63 -22.07 -9.65 5.74
CA ARG A 63 -22.82 -8.94 6.80
C ARG A 63 -21.94 -8.49 7.98
N LYS A 64 -22.57 -7.80 8.94
CA LYS A 64 -21.91 -7.17 10.09
C LYS A 64 -21.20 -8.15 11.04
N SER A 65 -21.65 -9.41 11.14
CA SER A 65 -21.05 -10.40 12.04
C SER A 65 -19.57 -10.68 11.74
N PHE A 66 -19.15 -10.58 10.48
CA PHE A 66 -17.74 -10.76 10.10
C PHE A 66 -16.87 -9.56 10.44
N ILE A 67 -17.45 -8.35 10.54
CA ILE A 67 -16.77 -7.18 11.08
C ILE A 67 -16.48 -7.39 12.58
N ASP A 68 -17.43 -7.97 13.31
CA ASP A 68 -17.23 -8.32 14.72
C ASP A 68 -16.17 -9.43 14.87
N LYS A 69 -16.17 -10.42 13.95
CA LYS A 69 -15.10 -11.44 13.87
C LYS A 69 -13.72 -10.81 13.66
N MET A 70 -13.57 -9.88 12.71
CA MET A 70 -12.31 -9.15 12.51
C MET A 70 -11.85 -8.40 13.76
N ASN A 71 -12.77 -7.65 14.41
CA ASN A 71 -12.46 -6.94 15.64
C ASN A 71 -12.05 -7.88 16.77
N ASN A 72 -12.67 -9.07 16.86
CA ASN A 72 -12.30 -10.08 17.83
C ASN A 72 -10.94 -10.70 17.54
N CYS A 73 -10.61 -11.00 16.27
CA CYS A 73 -9.28 -11.46 15.89
C CYS A 73 -8.20 -10.48 16.36
N VAL A 74 -8.42 -9.18 16.17
CA VAL A 74 -7.45 -8.15 16.57
C VAL A 74 -7.20 -8.15 18.08
N LYS A 75 -8.25 -8.37 18.89
CA LYS A 75 -8.13 -8.45 20.36
C LYS A 75 -7.33 -9.67 20.82
N LEU A 76 -7.32 -10.74 20.04
CA LEU A 76 -6.60 -11.98 20.34
C LEU A 76 -5.11 -11.90 19.99
N ILE A 77 -4.70 -10.92 19.18
CA ILE A 77 -3.29 -10.76 18.81
C ILE A 77 -2.50 -10.37 20.07
N PRO A 78 -1.47 -11.16 20.45
CA PRO A 78 -0.66 -10.85 21.62
C PRO A 78 -0.03 -9.47 21.52
N CYS A 79 -0.03 -8.73 22.62
CA CYS A 79 0.68 -7.46 22.70
C CYS A 79 2.18 -7.69 22.61
N TYR A 80 2.84 -6.99 21.69
CA TYR A 80 4.29 -7.00 21.52
C TYR A 80 4.84 -5.57 21.65
N LYS A 81 6.10 -5.42 22.08
CA LYS A 81 6.70 -4.13 22.44
C LYS A 81 6.60 -3.06 21.34
N ASP A 82 6.60 -3.49 20.08
CA ASP A 82 6.54 -2.62 18.88
C ASP A 82 5.24 -2.76 18.08
N LEU A 83 4.19 -3.29 18.70
CA LEU A 83 2.87 -3.46 18.09
C LEU A 83 1.80 -2.78 18.96
N LYS A 84 1.10 -1.80 18.37
CA LYS A 84 -0.04 -1.15 19.06
C LYS A 84 -1.17 -2.15 19.27
N SER A 85 -1.72 -2.15 20.48
CA SER A 85 -2.91 -2.92 20.85
C SER A 85 -4.18 -2.20 20.40
N PHE A 86 -5.12 -2.91 19.77
CA PHE A 86 -6.43 -2.37 19.37
C PHE A 86 -7.55 -3.05 20.16
N LEU A 87 -7.60 -2.77 21.47
CA LEU A 87 -8.53 -3.43 22.41
C LEU A 87 -10.01 -3.21 22.07
N ASN A 88 -10.33 -2.10 21.38
CA ASN A 88 -11.69 -1.77 20.95
C ASN A 88 -11.97 -2.17 19.49
N GLY A 89 -11.05 -2.86 18.82
CA GLY A 89 -11.03 -3.03 17.36
C GLY A 89 -10.43 -1.80 16.65
N PHE A 90 -10.32 -1.84 15.33
CA PHE A 90 -9.73 -0.74 14.54
C PHE A 90 -10.70 -0.13 13.53
N LEU A 91 -11.78 -0.83 13.19
CA LEU A 91 -12.70 -0.43 12.11
C LEU A 91 -13.59 0.78 12.47
N HIS A 92 -13.56 1.23 13.72
CA HIS A 92 -14.26 2.43 14.20
C HIS A 92 -13.35 3.66 14.26
N LEU A 93 -12.04 3.50 14.06
CA LEU A 93 -11.08 4.59 14.12
C LEU A 93 -11.20 5.43 12.85
N THR A 94 -11.71 6.65 12.99
CA THR A 94 -11.84 7.64 11.90
C THR A 94 -10.49 8.22 11.51
N LEU A 95 -9.52 8.19 12.42
CA LEU A 95 -8.15 8.63 12.22
C LEU A 95 -7.21 7.65 12.92
N LEU A 96 -6.22 7.15 12.18
CA LEU A 96 -5.15 6.31 12.70
C LEU A 96 -3.86 7.13 12.70
N THR A 97 -3.09 7.04 13.77
CA THR A 97 -1.72 7.57 13.81
C THR A 97 -0.80 6.75 12.91
N ALA A 98 0.34 7.31 12.48
CA ALA A 98 1.32 6.59 11.68
C ALA A 98 1.78 5.28 12.36
N SER A 99 1.95 5.28 13.69
CA SER A 99 2.35 4.08 14.44
C SER A 99 1.26 2.99 14.46
N GLU A 100 0.00 3.38 14.47
CA GLU A 100 -1.13 2.45 14.40
C GLU A 100 -1.27 1.88 13.00
N TYR A 101 -1.08 2.68 11.94
CA TYR A 101 -1.03 2.19 10.57
C TYR A 101 0.05 1.14 10.37
N GLN A 102 1.28 1.41 10.83
CA GLN A 102 2.38 0.45 10.76
C GLN A 102 2.05 -0.84 11.51
N SER A 103 1.41 -0.73 12.67
CA SER A 103 0.96 -1.90 13.43
C SER A 103 -0.11 -2.68 12.65
N LEU A 104 -1.08 -1.99 12.07
CA LEU A 104 -2.15 -2.59 11.26
C LEU A 104 -1.61 -3.31 10.02
N MET A 105 -0.70 -2.71 9.25
CA MET A 105 -0.10 -3.36 8.08
C MET A 105 0.50 -4.74 8.42
N LYS A 106 1.17 -4.84 9.58
CA LYS A 106 1.76 -6.10 10.06
C LYS A 106 0.70 -7.15 10.40
N ILE A 107 -0.42 -6.74 11.02
CA ILE A 107 -1.42 -7.68 11.54
C ILE A 107 -2.59 -7.97 10.59
N MET A 108 -2.86 -7.08 9.62
CA MET A 108 -4.04 -7.17 8.77
C MET A 108 -4.13 -8.47 8.01
N ILE A 109 -3.00 -9.03 7.57
CA ILE A 109 -2.96 -10.32 6.89
C ILE A 109 -3.57 -11.42 7.76
N PHE A 110 -3.20 -11.51 9.04
CA PHE A 110 -3.73 -12.51 9.97
C PHE A 110 -5.20 -12.30 10.32
N ILE A 111 -5.70 -11.06 10.15
CA ILE A 111 -7.11 -10.72 10.43
C ILE A 111 -8.00 -11.11 9.26
N VAL A 112 -7.53 -10.92 8.03
CA VAL A 112 -8.31 -11.19 6.82
C VAL A 112 -8.15 -12.62 6.33
N ASP A 113 -7.07 -13.30 6.71
CA ASP A 113 -6.83 -14.68 6.33
C ASP A 113 -7.90 -15.61 6.89
N GLU A 114 -8.40 -16.49 6.02
CA GLU A 114 -9.50 -17.43 6.29
C GLU A 114 -10.72 -16.79 6.99
N LEU A 115 -10.98 -15.50 6.71
CA LEU A 115 -12.05 -14.77 7.40
C LEU A 115 -13.43 -15.39 7.13
N TYR A 116 -13.66 -15.87 5.90
CA TYR A 116 -14.90 -16.48 5.43
C TYR A 116 -14.65 -17.49 4.30
N GLU A 117 -15.58 -18.44 4.14
CA GLU A 117 -15.53 -19.46 3.08
C GLU A 117 -16.12 -18.95 1.75
N ASP A 118 -15.73 -19.60 0.65
CA ASP A 118 -16.25 -19.31 -0.69
C ASP A 118 -17.73 -19.71 -0.77
N SER A 119 -18.61 -18.74 -1.06
CA SER A 119 -20.04 -19.02 -1.24
C SER A 119 -20.38 -19.66 -2.59
N GLY A 120 -19.44 -19.68 -3.55
CA GLY A 120 -19.67 -20.19 -4.91
C GLY A 120 -20.53 -19.28 -5.80
N SER A 121 -21.00 -18.14 -5.29
CA SER A 121 -21.76 -17.16 -6.08
C SER A 121 -20.84 -16.42 -7.07
N PRO A 122 -21.28 -16.16 -8.31
CA PRO A 122 -20.44 -15.59 -9.37
C PRO A 122 -19.87 -14.19 -9.05
N ASN A 123 -20.52 -13.42 -8.19
CA ASN A 123 -20.07 -12.09 -7.76
C ASN A 123 -19.44 -12.10 -6.36
N PHE A 124 -19.14 -13.27 -5.81
CA PHE A 124 -18.53 -13.41 -4.50
C PHE A 124 -17.02 -13.32 -4.59
N ILE A 125 -16.43 -12.40 -3.81
CA ILE A 125 -14.99 -12.25 -3.77
C ILE A 125 -14.43 -13.27 -2.79
N LYS A 126 -13.68 -14.24 -3.30
CA LYS A 126 -13.01 -15.25 -2.49
C LYS A 126 -12.06 -14.60 -1.48
N ASN A 127 -12.02 -15.16 -0.29
CA ASN A 127 -11.22 -14.62 0.81
C ASN A 127 -9.71 -14.54 0.47
N ASN A 128 -9.17 -15.52 -0.23
CA ASN A 128 -7.77 -15.52 -0.66
C ASN A 128 -7.39 -14.28 -1.50
N LYS A 129 -8.31 -13.72 -2.30
CA LYS A 129 -8.07 -12.46 -3.03
C LYS A 129 -7.92 -11.28 -2.06
N ILE A 130 -8.64 -11.28 -0.94
CA ILE A 130 -8.47 -10.27 0.11
C ILE A 130 -7.09 -10.42 0.74
N THR A 131 -6.73 -11.63 1.17
CA THR A 131 -5.40 -11.89 1.74
C THR A 131 -4.29 -11.49 0.76
N GLU A 132 -4.46 -11.77 -0.54
CA GLU A 132 -3.50 -11.42 -1.59
C GLU A 132 -3.28 -9.90 -1.73
N VAL A 133 -4.32 -9.07 -1.66
CA VAL A 133 -4.13 -7.60 -1.77
C VAL A 133 -3.31 -7.05 -0.60
N TYR A 134 -3.45 -7.62 0.61
CA TYR A 134 -2.63 -7.26 1.77
C TYR A 134 -1.20 -7.83 1.68
N LEU A 135 -1.03 -9.02 1.11
CA LEU A 135 0.30 -9.59 0.84
C LEU A 135 1.10 -8.72 -0.14
N LYS A 136 0.46 -8.31 -1.25
CA LYS A 136 1.07 -7.41 -2.23
C LYS A 136 1.43 -6.07 -1.58
N TRP A 137 0.56 -5.52 -0.73
CA TRP A 137 0.86 -4.33 0.07
C TRP A 137 2.11 -4.50 0.93
N ASN A 138 2.19 -5.58 1.71
CA ASN A 138 3.32 -5.85 2.58
C ASN A 138 4.62 -6.03 1.78
N LYS A 139 4.58 -6.66 0.61
CA LYS A 139 5.74 -6.75 -0.30
C LYS A 139 6.20 -5.36 -0.74
N MET A 140 5.30 -4.49 -1.19
CA MET A 140 5.63 -3.11 -1.55
C MET A 140 6.23 -2.35 -0.36
N TYR A 141 5.63 -2.49 0.82
CA TYR A 141 6.09 -1.84 2.05
C TYR A 141 7.49 -2.29 2.47
N LEU A 142 7.79 -3.59 2.38
CA LEU A 142 9.13 -4.09 2.69
C LEU A 142 10.17 -3.59 1.69
N LEU A 143 9.84 -3.58 0.40
CA LEU A 143 10.71 -3.02 -0.64
C LEU A 143 10.95 -1.52 -0.42
N SER A 144 9.91 -0.76 -0.03
CA SER A 144 10.01 0.69 0.21
C SER A 144 10.81 1.06 1.47
N ARG A 145 11.08 0.09 2.35
CA ARG A 145 11.82 0.24 3.61
C ARG A 145 13.30 -0.13 3.51
N LYS A 146 13.78 -0.56 2.34
CA LYS A 146 15.19 -0.94 2.15
C LYS A 146 16.09 0.27 2.43
N GLU A 147 17.15 0.08 3.21
CA GLU A 147 18.07 1.19 3.56
C GLU A 147 18.87 1.68 2.35
N ASN A 148 19.22 0.76 1.45
CA ASN A 148 20.01 1.04 0.26
C ASN A 148 19.33 0.45 -0.97
N TYR A 149 19.10 1.28 -1.98
CA TYR A 149 18.49 0.89 -3.25
C TYR A 149 19.53 0.79 -4.36
N GLU A 150 19.45 -0.28 -5.12
CA GLU A 150 19.99 -0.40 -6.46
C GLU A 150 18.93 -0.02 -7.51
N GLU A 151 19.35 0.25 -8.74
CA GLU A 151 18.42 0.56 -9.84
C GLU A 151 17.39 -0.55 -10.07
N SER A 152 17.81 -1.80 -9.89
CA SER A 152 16.95 -3.00 -9.93
C SER A 152 15.85 -2.97 -8.86
N ASP A 153 16.15 -2.51 -7.64
CA ASP A 153 15.16 -2.40 -6.55
C ASP A 153 14.09 -1.36 -6.87
N VAL A 154 14.48 -0.26 -7.52
CA VAL A 154 13.54 0.80 -7.92
C VAL A 154 12.57 0.27 -8.98
N THR A 155 13.08 -0.46 -9.97
CA THR A 155 12.25 -1.14 -10.98
C THR A 155 11.30 -2.15 -10.32
N LEU A 156 11.81 -2.99 -9.42
CA LEU A 156 11.01 -3.98 -8.71
C LEU A 156 9.90 -3.36 -7.85
N LEU A 157 10.20 -2.22 -7.19
CA LEU A 157 9.21 -1.47 -6.42
C LEU A 157 8.11 -0.92 -7.34
N GLN A 158 8.48 -0.35 -8.50
CA GLN A 158 7.51 0.15 -9.48
C GLN A 158 6.62 -0.96 -10.02
N GLU A 159 7.19 -2.12 -10.36
CA GLU A 159 6.44 -3.29 -10.79
C GLU A 159 5.47 -3.76 -9.70
N SER A 160 5.93 -3.84 -8.46
CA SER A 160 5.09 -4.23 -7.31
C SER A 160 3.93 -3.26 -7.08
N ILE A 161 4.16 -1.95 -7.25
CA ILE A 161 3.12 -0.91 -7.20
C ILE A 161 2.09 -1.11 -8.31
N ASN A 162 2.56 -1.32 -9.54
CA ASN A 162 1.67 -1.53 -10.68
C ASN A 162 0.83 -2.80 -10.54
N GLU A 163 1.43 -3.91 -10.07
CA GLU A 163 0.73 -5.16 -9.80
C GLU A 163 -0.32 -4.99 -8.70
N TRP A 164 0.06 -4.37 -7.57
CA TRP A 164 -0.88 -4.10 -6.49
C TRP A 164 -2.02 -3.20 -6.95
N ALA A 165 -1.74 -2.11 -7.67
CA ALA A 165 -2.75 -1.16 -8.11
C ALA A 165 -3.75 -1.81 -9.08
N LYS A 166 -3.27 -2.60 -10.05
CA LYS A 166 -4.14 -3.37 -10.97
C LYS A 166 -5.04 -4.32 -10.18
N PHE A 167 -4.46 -5.08 -9.26
CA PHE A 167 -5.19 -6.04 -8.45
C PHE A 167 -6.21 -5.37 -7.52
N PHE A 168 -5.81 -4.28 -6.87
CA PHE A 168 -6.67 -3.45 -6.03
C PHE A 168 -7.87 -2.91 -6.81
N ILE A 169 -7.63 -2.41 -8.02
CA ILE A 169 -8.68 -1.90 -8.90
C ILE A 169 -9.63 -3.03 -9.29
N GLU A 170 -9.12 -4.15 -9.79
CA GLU A 170 -9.94 -5.32 -10.14
C GLU A 170 -10.83 -5.75 -8.96
N LEU A 171 -10.26 -5.78 -7.75
CA LEU A 171 -10.93 -6.26 -6.54
C LEU A 171 -12.02 -5.31 -6.03
N PHE A 172 -11.79 -4.00 -6.10
CA PHE A 172 -12.65 -3.01 -5.42
C PHE A 172 -13.45 -2.10 -6.36
N LYS A 173 -13.25 -2.16 -7.68
CA LYS A 173 -13.92 -1.27 -8.65
C LYS A 173 -15.44 -1.30 -8.50
N GLU A 174 -16.05 -2.48 -8.40
CA GLU A 174 -17.51 -2.63 -8.23
C GLU A 174 -18.04 -2.16 -6.87
N HIS A 175 -17.14 -1.96 -5.90
CA HIS A 175 -17.45 -1.52 -4.55
C HIS A 175 -17.17 -0.03 -4.33
N SER A 176 -16.64 0.65 -5.36
CA SER A 176 -16.33 2.07 -5.34
C SER A 176 -17.34 2.89 -6.13
N LYS A 177 -18.08 3.77 -5.44
CA LYS A 177 -18.99 4.73 -6.07
C LYS A 177 -18.27 5.73 -7.00
N SER A 178 -16.97 5.94 -6.82
CA SER A 178 -16.13 6.83 -7.62
C SER A 178 -15.23 6.10 -8.63
N GLU A 179 -15.50 4.80 -8.89
CA GLU A 179 -14.69 3.95 -9.78
C GLU A 179 -13.17 3.91 -9.45
N LEU A 180 -12.80 4.26 -8.22
CA LEU A 180 -11.40 4.34 -7.76
C LEU A 180 -10.57 5.43 -8.44
N GLN A 181 -11.19 6.47 -9.00
CA GLN A 181 -10.49 7.65 -9.52
C GLN A 181 -9.90 8.50 -8.38
N PHE A 182 -8.83 8.02 -7.77
CA PHE A 182 -8.05 8.77 -6.79
C PHE A 182 -6.77 9.27 -7.46
N PRO A 183 -6.41 10.56 -7.34
CA PRO A 183 -5.18 11.09 -7.92
C PRO A 183 -3.94 10.27 -7.55
N LYS A 184 -3.92 9.71 -6.34
CA LYS A 184 -2.83 8.88 -5.79
C LYS A 184 -2.69 7.48 -6.41
N LEU A 185 -3.70 6.97 -7.12
CA LEU A 185 -3.67 5.66 -7.80
C LEU A 185 -3.17 5.75 -9.24
N HIS A 186 -3.08 6.96 -9.79
CA HIS A 186 -2.79 7.22 -11.22
C HIS A 186 -1.60 8.16 -11.44
N SER A 187 -0.82 8.47 -10.39
CA SER A 187 0.39 9.30 -10.46
C SER A 187 1.64 8.45 -10.66
#